data_AF-A0A944C962-F1
#
_entry.id   AF-A0A944C962-F1
#
_cell.length_a   1.000
_cell.length_b   1.000
_cell.length_c   1.000
_cell.angle_alpha   90.00
_cell.angle_beta   90.00
_cell.angle_gamma   90.00
#
_symmetry.space_group_name_H-M   'P 1'
#
loop_
_entity.id
_entity.type
_entity.pdbx_description
1 polymer ?
#
loop_
_entity_poly.entity_id
_entity_poly.type
_entity_poly.pdbx_seq_one_letter_code
_entity_poly.pdbx_strand_id
1 'polypeptide(L)'
;MLNDILNILYGLVFGVANIIPGVSGGTMMVVFGVYDKVVDVLTLRISSIKKNFRFILFFGIGAVVGILGFSFVITWLFDNFPVATDMFFMGLIIGSIPLIYRNMTAGGKKITPKCLFAFIPALALVV
;
A
#
# COMPACT_ATOMS: atom_id res chain seq x y z
N MET A 1 9.26 7.01 23.94
CA MET A 1 10.03 7.86 23.00
C MET A 1 10.57 7.08 21.81
N LEU A 2 11.52 6.14 21.98
CA LEU A 2 12.08 5.41 20.82
C LEU A 2 10.99 4.64 20.05
N ASN A 3 10.12 3.93 20.75
CA ASN A 3 8.99 3.21 20.13
C ASN A 3 7.99 4.15 19.44
N ASP A 4 7.84 5.38 19.92
CA ASP A 4 6.92 6.36 19.34
C ASP A 4 7.48 6.90 18.02
N ILE A 5 8.79 7.19 17.98
CA ILE A 5 9.50 7.58 16.76
C ILE A 5 9.47 6.44 15.73
N LEU A 6 9.69 5.20 16.16
CA LEU A 6 9.58 4.04 15.26
C LEU A 6 8.18 3.90 14.67
N ASN A 7 7.13 4.11 15.46
CA ASN A 7 5.76 4.09 14.96
C ASN A 7 5.51 5.19 13.91
N ILE A 8 6.07 6.39 14.10
CA ILE A 8 6.04 7.45 13.08
C ILE A 8 6.74 6.99 11.80
N LEU A 9 7.93 6.38 11.90
CA LEU A 9 8.67 5.89 10.73
C LEU A 9 7.90 4.78 10.00
N TYR A 10 7.31 3.83 10.72
CA TYR A 10 6.47 2.79 10.12
C TYR A 10 5.24 3.38 9.43
N GLY A 11 4.62 4.38 10.04
CA GLY A 11 3.54 5.15 9.43
C GLY A 11 3.99 5.83 8.15
N LEU A 12 5.15 6.50 8.16
CA LEU A 12 5.71 7.19 7.01
C LEU A 12 5.93 6.23 5.84
N VAL A 13 6.59 5.10 6.09
CA VAL A 13 6.81 4.08 5.06
C VAL A 13 5.49 3.50 4.55
N PHE A 14 4.52 3.26 5.44
CA PHE A 14 3.18 2.83 5.05
C PHE A 14 2.48 3.86 4.14
N GLY A 15 2.60 5.15 4.45
CA GLY A 15 2.03 6.23 3.66
C GLY A 15 2.64 6.33 2.27
N VAL A 16 3.98 6.29 2.17
CA VAL A 16 4.71 6.28 0.90
C VAL A 16 4.34 5.05 0.06
N ALA A 17 4.31 3.88 0.68
CA ALA A 17 4.00 2.61 0.02
C ALA A 17 2.63 2.62 -0.68
N ASN A 18 1.65 3.34 -0.13
CA ASN A 18 0.30 3.39 -0.69
C ASN A 18 0.13 4.38 -1.85
N ILE A 19 1.14 5.20 -2.15
CA ILE A 19 1.14 6.07 -3.34
C ILE A 19 1.75 5.36 -4.55
N ILE A 20 2.70 4.45 -4.32
CA ILE A 20 3.46 3.80 -5.39
C ILE A 20 2.68 2.58 -5.93
N PRO A 21 2.41 2.50 -7.25
CA PRO A 21 1.72 1.35 -7.83
C PRO A 21 2.53 0.07 -7.65
N GLY A 22 1.86 -1.01 -7.26
CA GLY A 22 2.49 -2.32 -7.06
C GLY A 22 3.21 -2.50 -5.72
N VAL A 23 3.27 -1.48 -4.86
CA VAL A 23 3.78 -1.58 -3.49
C VAL A 23 2.59 -1.65 -2.52
N SER A 24 2.65 -2.54 -1.52
CA SER A 24 1.58 -2.72 -0.54
C SER A 24 1.99 -2.22 0.84
N GLY A 25 1.29 -1.21 1.37
CA GLY A 25 1.47 -0.79 2.76
C GLY A 25 1.16 -1.93 3.76
N GLY A 26 0.22 -2.81 3.43
CA GLY A 26 -0.10 -4.01 4.20
C GLY A 26 1.08 -4.94 4.40
N THR A 27 1.84 -5.21 3.33
CA THR A 27 3.03 -6.07 3.43
C THR A 27 4.14 -5.41 4.26
N MET A 28 4.30 -4.08 4.15
CA MET A 28 5.27 -3.35 4.97
C MET A 28 4.93 -3.44 6.46
N MET A 29 3.65 -3.35 6.82
CA MET A 29 3.20 -3.51 8.21
C MET A 29 3.47 -4.92 8.76
N VAL A 30 3.37 -5.96 7.93
CA VAL A 30 3.73 -7.33 8.33
C VAL A 30 5.24 -7.44 8.57
N VAL A 31 6.05 -6.90 7.64
CA VAL A 31 7.53 -6.89 7.78
C VAL A 31 7.97 -6.15 9.04
N PHE A 32 7.31 -5.04 9.38
CA PHE A 32 7.61 -4.28 10.59
C PHE A 32 6.99 -4.87 11.87
N GLY A 33 6.23 -5.97 11.78
CA GLY A 33 5.60 -6.62 12.93
C GLY A 33 4.52 -5.77 13.60
N VAL A 34 3.94 -4.80 12.89
CA VAL A 34 2.89 -3.90 13.41
C VAL A 34 1.50 -4.24 12.87
N TYR A 35 1.41 -5.18 11.93
CA TYR A 35 0.14 -5.60 11.30
C TYR A 35 -0.94 -5.97 12.32
N ASP A 36 -0.61 -6.80 13.33
CA ASP A 36 -1.59 -7.26 14.32
C ASP A 36 -2.15 -6.11 15.17
N LYS A 37 -1.34 -5.09 15.47
CA LYS A 37 -1.80 -3.89 16.20
C LYS A 37 -2.78 -3.09 15.35
N VAL A 38 -2.52 -2.96 14.06
CA VAL A 38 -3.43 -2.29 13.13
C VAL A 38 -4.74 -3.06 13.03
N VAL A 39 -4.68 -4.37 12.85
CA VAL A 39 -5.88 -5.23 12.79
C VAL A 39 -6.69 -5.17 14.08
N ASP A 40 -6.04 -5.21 15.26
CA ASP A 40 -6.73 -5.08 16.56
C ASP A 40 -7.47 -3.74 16.66
N VAL A 41 -6.88 -2.65 16.18
CA VAL A 41 -7.54 -1.33 16.13
C VAL A 41 -8.71 -1.30 15.14
N LEU A 42 -8.57 -1.96 14.00
CA LEU A 42 -9.63 -2.04 12.97
C LEU A 42 -10.87 -2.81 13.44
N THR A 43 -10.80 -3.54 14.56
CA THR A 43 -11.99 -4.13 15.21
C THR A 43 -12.97 -3.08 15.76
N LEU A 44 -12.56 -1.80 15.81
CA LEU A 44 -13.33 -0.65 16.30
C LEU A 44 -13.85 -0.79 17.75
N ARG A 45 -13.33 -1.78 18.50
CA ARG A 45 -13.66 -1.94 19.91
C ARG A 45 -12.98 -0.83 20.70
N ILE A 46 -13.76 -0.12 21.53
CA ILE A 46 -13.25 0.97 22.39
C ILE A 46 -12.06 0.52 23.24
N SER A 47 -12.08 -0.71 23.74
CA SER A 47 -10.97 -1.31 24.50
C SER A 47 -9.70 -1.44 23.66
N SER A 48 -9.80 -1.95 22.42
CA SER A 48 -8.66 -2.09 21.51
C SER A 48 -8.10 -0.73 21.07
N ILE A 49 -8.98 0.26 20.82
CA ILE A 49 -8.57 1.63 20.49
C ILE A 49 -7.83 2.27 21.67
N LYS A 50 -8.38 2.17 22.89
CA LYS A 50 -7.73 2.72 24.09
C LYS A 50 -6.38 2.05 24.36
N LYS A 51 -6.31 0.73 24.23
CA LYS A 51 -5.07 -0.07 24.40
C LYS A 51 -3.97 0.37 23.42
N ASN A 52 -4.34 0.62 22.17
CA ASN A 52 -3.39 0.96 21.11
C ASN A 52 -3.34 2.46 20.77
N PHE A 53 -3.92 3.32 21.62
CA PHE A 53 -4.11 4.75 21.30
C PHE A 53 -2.80 5.45 20.90
N ARG A 54 -1.73 5.22 21.66
CA ARG A 54 -0.40 5.76 21.34
C ARG A 54 0.12 5.28 19.98
N PHE A 55 -0.04 3.99 19.69
CA PHE A 55 0.37 3.43 18.40
C PHE A 55 -0.38 4.11 17.25
N ILE A 56 -1.72 4.20 17.35
CA ILE A 56 -2.57 4.84 16.33
C ILE A 56 -2.15 6.29 16.10
N LEU A 57 -1.94 7.05 17.18
CA LEU A 57 -1.60 8.46 17.09
C LEU A 57 -0.29 8.66 16.34
N PHE A 58 0.78 7.99 16.76
CA PHE A 58 2.11 8.18 16.17
C PHE A 58 2.23 7.55 14.78
N PHE A 59 1.68 6.35 14.58
CA PHE A 59 1.61 5.72 13.26
C PHE A 59 0.76 6.54 12.29
N GLY A 60 -0.39 7.06 12.74
CA GLY A 60 -1.27 7.90 11.94
C GLY A 60 -0.61 9.21 11.52
N ILE A 61 0.11 9.88 12.42
CA ILE A 61 0.91 11.07 12.08
C ILE A 61 1.94 10.71 11.00
N GLY A 62 2.69 9.63 11.20
CA GLY A 62 3.65 9.13 10.22
C GLY A 62 3.00 8.88 8.85
N ALA A 63 1.87 8.19 8.82
CA ALA A 63 1.14 7.87 7.59
C ALA A 63 0.67 9.13 6.86
N VAL A 64 0.09 10.10 7.57
CA VAL A 64 -0.33 11.37 6.97
C VAL A 64 0.86 12.13 6.41
N VAL A 65 1.96 12.24 7.17
CA VAL A 65 3.19 12.90 6.71
C VAL A 65 3.79 12.17 5.51
N GLY A 66 3.81 10.84 5.52
CA GLY A 66 4.31 10.03 4.41
C GLY A 66 3.49 10.21 3.14
N ILE A 67 2.15 10.21 3.26
CA ILE A 67 1.24 10.44 2.12
C ILE A 67 1.45 11.85 1.59
N LEU A 68 1.21 12.87 2.41
CA LEU A 68 1.26 14.26 1.94
C LEU A 68 2.66 14.65 1.46
N GLY A 69 3.69 14.29 2.23
CA GLY A 69 5.09 14.57 1.90
C GLY A 69 5.50 13.95 0.56
N PHE A 70 5.16 12.68 0.35
CA PHE A 70 5.49 12.00 -0.90
C PHE A 70 4.60 12.43 -2.07
N SER A 71 3.35 12.83 -1.82
CA SER A 71 2.51 13.46 -2.84
C SER A 71 3.19 14.70 -3.43
N PHE A 72 3.79 15.56 -2.61
CA PHE A 72 4.55 16.72 -3.13
C PHE A 72 5.73 16.30 -4.01
N VAL A 73 6.45 15.24 -3.63
CA VAL A 73 7.57 14.70 -4.44
C VAL A 73 7.07 14.19 -5.78
N ILE A 74 5.97 13.43 -5.79
CA ILE A 74 5.38 12.90 -7.03
C ILE A 74 4.85 14.03 -7.92
N THR A 75 4.17 15.03 -7.34
CA THR A 75 3.73 16.22 -8.10
C THR A 75 4.91 16.93 -8.73
N TRP A 76 5.99 17.17 -7.97
CA TRP A 76 7.20 17.78 -8.49
C TRP A 76 7.84 16.95 -9.63
N LEU A 77 7.85 15.62 -9.50
CA LEU A 77 8.33 14.71 -10.55
C LEU A 77 7.46 14.78 -11.81
N PHE A 78 6.15 14.86 -11.69
CA PHE A 78 5.26 15.06 -12.83
C PHE A 78 5.44 16.44 -13.48
N ASP A 79 5.66 17.49 -12.70
CA ASP A 79 5.86 18.85 -13.23
C ASP A 79 7.18 19.00 -13.99
N ASN A 80 8.25 18.34 -13.53
CA ASN A 80 9.60 18.52 -14.09
C ASN A 80 10.02 17.37 -15.04
N PHE A 81 9.52 16.16 -14.81
CA PHE A 81 9.89 14.95 -15.55
C PHE A 81 8.67 14.06 -15.86
N PRO A 82 7.62 14.58 -16.53
CA PRO A 82 6.35 13.88 -16.71
C PRO A 82 6.52 12.53 -17.40
N VAL A 83 7.17 12.50 -18.57
CA VAL A 83 7.34 11.28 -19.36
C VAL A 83 8.18 10.24 -18.62
N ALA A 84 9.24 10.65 -17.93
CA ALA A 84 10.07 9.71 -17.17
C ALA A 84 9.31 9.11 -15.97
N THR A 85 8.48 9.93 -15.31
CA THR A 85 7.63 9.50 -14.19
C THR A 85 6.55 8.52 -14.67
N ASP A 86 5.91 8.81 -15.80
CA ASP A 86 4.95 7.90 -16.44
C ASP A 86 5.61 6.58 -16.85
N MET A 87 6.79 6.62 -17.47
CA MET A 87 7.52 5.41 -17.83
C MET A 87 7.94 4.59 -16.60
N PHE A 88 8.32 5.25 -15.51
CA PHE A 88 8.63 4.59 -14.24
C PHE A 88 7.40 3.86 -13.69
N PHE A 89 6.24 4.52 -13.60
CA PHE A 89 5.01 3.88 -13.13
C PHE A 89 4.51 2.79 -14.08
N MET A 90 4.62 2.98 -15.38
CA MET A 90 4.34 1.93 -16.37
C MET A 90 5.22 0.70 -16.12
N GLY A 91 6.52 0.90 -15.85
CA GLY A 91 7.44 -0.17 -15.49
C GLY A 91 7.05 -0.91 -14.22
N LEU A 92 6.64 -0.18 -13.17
CA LEU A 92 6.13 -0.79 -11.93
C LEU A 92 4.86 -1.61 -12.14
N ILE A 93 3.90 -1.08 -12.92
CA ILE A 93 2.65 -1.77 -13.25
C ILE A 93 2.94 -3.05 -14.03
N ILE A 94 3.73 -2.97 -15.10
CA ILE A 94 4.12 -4.15 -15.89
C ILE A 94 4.88 -5.16 -15.02
N GLY A 95 5.82 -4.71 -14.19
CA GLY A 95 6.56 -5.55 -13.26
C GLY A 95 5.68 -6.26 -12.23
N SER A 96 4.53 -5.69 -11.89
CA SER A 96 3.56 -6.33 -10.98
C SER A 96 2.78 -7.47 -11.62
N ILE A 97 2.60 -7.49 -12.95
CA ILE A 97 1.79 -8.50 -13.66
C ILE A 97 2.34 -9.92 -13.46
N PRO A 98 3.64 -10.22 -13.68
CA PRO A 98 4.19 -11.56 -13.44
C PRO A 98 4.02 -12.02 -11.99
N LEU A 99 4.15 -11.09 -11.03
CA LEU A 99 3.99 -11.37 -9.61
C LEU A 99 2.54 -11.77 -9.27
N ILE A 100 1.57 -11.01 -9.80
CA ILE A 100 0.14 -11.31 -9.64
C ILE A 100 -0.21 -12.63 -10.33
N TYR A 101 0.29 -12.86 -11.55
CA TYR A 101 0.07 -14.10 -12.29
C TYR A 101 0.57 -15.32 -11.50
N ARG A 102 1.80 -15.25 -10.97
CA ARG A 102 2.38 -16.33 -10.15
C ARG A 102 1.52 -16.62 -8.91
N ASN A 103 1.02 -15.57 -8.25
CA ASN A 103 0.15 -15.71 -7.08
C ASN A 103 -1.23 -16.28 -7.45
N MET A 104 -1.77 -15.95 -8.62
CA MET A 104 -3.04 -16.48 -9.13
C MET A 104 -2.97 -17.99 -9.43
N THR A 105 -1.87 -18.44 -10.04
CA THR A 105 -1.66 -19.85 -10.38
C THR A 105 -1.04 -20.68 -9.25
N ALA A 106 -0.70 -20.04 -8.12
CA ALA A 106 -0.16 -20.73 -6.96
C ALA A 106 -1.12 -21.84 -6.49
N GLY A 107 -0.58 -23.03 -6.23
CA GLY A 107 -1.37 -24.19 -5.84
C GLY A 107 -2.07 -24.92 -7.00
N GLY A 108 -1.61 -24.75 -8.25
CA GLY A 108 -2.10 -25.50 -9.40
C GLY A 108 -3.45 -25.01 -9.98
N LYS A 109 -3.90 -23.83 -9.55
CA LYS A 109 -5.12 -23.20 -10.06
C LYS A 109 -4.93 -22.82 -11.54
N LYS A 110 -5.84 -23.29 -12.40
CA LYS A 110 -5.82 -22.98 -13.84
C LYS A 110 -6.74 -21.81 -14.16
N ILE A 111 -6.26 -20.91 -15.01
CA ILE A 111 -7.08 -19.83 -15.56
C ILE A 111 -8.09 -20.46 -16.53
N THR A 112 -9.37 -20.27 -16.24
CA THR A 112 -10.49 -20.83 -17.01
C THR A 112 -11.13 -19.71 -17.82
N PRO A 113 -11.77 -19.97 -18.99
CA PRO A 113 -12.45 -18.92 -19.76
C PRO A 113 -13.51 -18.13 -18.97
N LYS A 114 -14.08 -18.73 -17.92
CA LYS A 114 -15.01 -18.05 -16.99
C LYS A 114 -14.37 -16.88 -16.24
N CYS A 115 -13.05 -16.85 -16.08
CA CYS A 115 -12.32 -15.74 -15.45
C CYS A 115 -12.42 -14.44 -16.29
N LEU A 116 -12.69 -14.55 -17.60
CA LEU A 116 -12.88 -13.39 -18.47
C LEU A 116 -14.10 -12.54 -18.07
N PHE A 117 -15.12 -13.15 -17.45
CA PHE A 117 -16.27 -12.41 -16.93
C PHE A 117 -15.91 -11.48 -15.77
N ALA A 118 -14.86 -11.80 -15.00
CA ALA A 118 -14.35 -10.90 -13.96
C ALA A 118 -13.34 -9.88 -14.51
N PHE A 119 -12.56 -10.28 -15.52
CA PHE A 119 -11.50 -9.44 -16.09
C PHE A 119 -12.02 -8.31 -17.00
N ILE A 120 -12.95 -8.61 -17.91
CA ILE A 120 -13.41 -7.65 -18.93
C ILE A 120 -14.09 -6.41 -18.31
N PRO A 121 -15.04 -6.55 -17.36
CA PRO A 121 -15.66 -5.39 -16.73
C PRO A 121 -14.66 -4.56 -15.92
N ALA A 122 -13.71 -5.21 -15.24
CA ALA A 122 -12.69 -4.53 -14.47
C ALA A 122 -11.74 -3.72 -15.37
N LEU A 123 -11.35 -4.27 -16.53
CA LEU A 123 -10.53 -3.57 -17.51
C LEU A 123 -11.27 -2.37 -18.11
N ALA A 124 -12.55 -2.53 -18.46
CA ALA A 124 -13.39 -1.45 -19.00
C ALA A 124 -13.69 -0.33 -17.99
N LEU A 125 -13.53 -0.57 -16.69
CA LEU A 125 -13.68 0.47 -15.66
C LEU A 125 -12.43 1.36 -15.55
N VAL A 126 -11.25 0.83 -15.93
CA VAL A 126 -9.96 1.50 -15.77
C VAL A 126 -9.55 2.27 -17.02
N VAL A 127 -9.93 1.81 -18.22
CA VAL A 127 -9.65 2.42 -19.53
C VAL A 127 -10.78 3.36 -19.93
#